data_AF-A0AAW5ZVD1-F1
#
_entry.id   AF-A0AAW5ZVD1-F1
#
_cell.length_a   1.000
_cell.length_b   1.000
_cell.length_c   1.000
_cell.angle_alpha   90.00
_cell.angle_beta   90.00
_cell.angle_gamma   90.00
#
_symmetry.space_group_name_H-M   'P 1'
#
loop_
_entity.id
_entity.type
_entity.pdbx_description
1 polymer ?
#
loop_
_entity_poly.entity_id
_entity_poly.type
_entity_poly.pdbx_seq_one_letter_code
_entity_poly.pdbx_strand_id
1 'polypeptide(L)'
;GAHKRPDARADVHWHVAMKPGKRRALDPSKPLDALIDQVERIKASIRAKVEHPFRVIKRQFGYAMVRYRGLKKNTAQLMTLFALSNLWMVRGKLGIAV
;
A
#
# COMPACT_ATOMS: atom_id res chain seq x y z
N GLY A 1 -16.21 6.81 -7.25
CA GLY A 1 -15.35 6.99 -6.07
C GLY A 1 -14.20 7.88 -6.46
N ALA A 2 -13.07 7.30 -6.86
CA ALA A 2 -11.94 8.06 -7.40
C ALA A 2 -12.29 8.87 -8.66
N HIS A 3 -13.06 8.29 -9.59
CA HIS A 3 -13.58 8.98 -10.79
C HIS A 3 -14.53 10.16 -10.52
N LYS A 4 -15.00 10.37 -9.28
CA LYS A 4 -15.92 11.47 -8.94
C LYS A 4 -15.19 12.72 -8.43
N ARG A 5 -13.86 12.65 -8.31
CA ARG A 5 -13.07 13.76 -7.77
C ARG A 5 -12.93 14.87 -8.82
N PRO A 6 -12.84 16.14 -8.39
CA PRO A 6 -12.71 17.27 -9.32
C PRO A 6 -11.42 17.22 -10.16
N ASP A 7 -10.37 16.56 -9.67
CA ASP A 7 -9.08 16.36 -10.33
C ASP A 7 -8.98 15.00 -11.06
N ALA A 8 -10.08 14.26 -11.19
CA ALA A 8 -10.07 12.93 -11.79
C ALA A 8 -9.82 13.02 -13.31
N ARG A 9 -8.68 12.46 -13.72
CA ARG A 9 -8.33 12.28 -15.13
C ARG A 9 -9.22 11.21 -15.79
N ALA A 10 -9.81 11.56 -16.94
CA ALA A 10 -10.71 10.70 -17.69
C ALA A 10 -10.01 9.48 -18.32
N ASP A 11 -8.70 9.59 -18.59
CA ASP A 11 -7.88 8.52 -19.18
C ASP A 11 -7.45 7.45 -18.15
N VAL A 12 -7.70 7.67 -16.86
CA VAL A 12 -7.24 6.77 -15.79
C VAL A 12 -8.32 5.78 -15.37
N HIS A 13 -8.04 4.49 -15.56
CA HIS A 13 -8.89 3.39 -15.10
C HIS A 13 -8.57 3.01 -13.66
N TRP A 14 -9.50 3.29 -12.74
CA TRP A 14 -9.34 2.99 -11.32
C TRP A 14 -9.78 1.57 -10.97
N HIS A 15 -8.83 0.72 -10.59
CA HIS A 15 -9.12 -0.61 -10.08
C HIS A 15 -9.37 -0.58 -8.57
N VAL A 16 -10.61 -0.79 -8.16
CA VAL A 16 -11.00 -0.89 -6.74
C VAL A 16 -11.17 -2.36 -6.37
N ALA A 17 -10.73 -2.73 -5.18
CA ALA A 17 -10.90 -4.09 -4.66
C ALA A 17 -12.37 -4.39 -4.34
N MET A 18 -12.77 -5.63 -4.55
CA MET A 18 -14.11 -6.12 -4.24
C MET A 18 -14.38 -6.07 -2.73
N LYS A 19 -15.63 -5.79 -2.34
CA LYS A 19 -16.06 -5.85 -0.93
C LYS A 19 -15.86 -7.27 -0.38
N PRO A 20 -15.38 -7.45 0.87
CA PRO A 20 -15.13 -8.77 1.45
C PRO A 20 -16.35 -9.69 1.44
N GLY A 21 -17.55 -9.16 1.71
CA GLY A 21 -18.78 -9.96 1.69
C GLY A 21 -19.12 -10.52 0.31
N LYS A 22 -18.88 -9.76 -0.77
CA LYS A 22 -19.07 -10.24 -2.15
C LYS A 22 -18.01 -11.26 -2.54
N ARG A 23 -16.77 -11.05 -2.10
CA ARG A 23 -15.67 -11.98 -2.35
C ARG A 23 -15.89 -13.33 -1.66
N ARG A 24 -16.44 -13.35 -0.44
CA ARG A 24 -16.78 -14.59 0.28
C ARG A 24 -17.87 -15.41 -0.39
N ALA A 25 -18.73 -14.79 -1.20
CA ALA A 25 -19.81 -15.45 -1.90
C ALA A 25 -19.38 -16.05 -3.26
N LEU A 26 -18.13 -15.86 -3.68
CA LEU A 26 -17.59 -16.45 -4.90
C LEU A 26 -17.47 -17.96 -4.74
N ASP A 27 -17.88 -18.70 -5.77
CA ASP A 27 -17.80 -20.15 -5.80
C ASP A 27 -16.53 -20.60 -6.57
N PRO A 28 -15.52 -21.17 -5.89
CA PRO A 28 -14.28 -21.59 -6.55
C PRO A 28 -14.46 -22.65 -7.63
N SER A 29 -15.57 -23.40 -7.62
CA SER A 29 -15.85 -24.42 -8.63
C SER A 29 -16.22 -23.80 -9.99
N LYS A 30 -16.67 -22.54 -10.00
CA LYS A 30 -16.99 -21.81 -11.22
C LYS A 30 -15.72 -21.13 -11.74
N PRO A 31 -15.32 -21.37 -13.01
CA PRO A 31 -14.07 -20.83 -13.54
C PRO A 31 -14.03 -19.30 -13.55
N LEU A 32 -15.18 -18.64 -13.77
CA LEU A 32 -15.28 -17.18 -13.73
C LEU A 32 -15.00 -16.62 -12.33
N ASP A 33 -15.61 -17.20 -11.30
CA ASP A 33 -15.48 -16.77 -9.91
C ASP A 33 -14.05 -17.00 -9.39
N ALA A 34 -13.42 -18.10 -9.81
CA ALA A 34 -12.01 -18.37 -9.53
C ALA A 34 -11.08 -17.31 -10.14
N LEU A 35 -11.32 -16.89 -11.38
CA LEU A 35 -10.57 -15.81 -12.03
C LEU A 35 -10.77 -14.47 -11.32
N ILE A 36 -11.99 -14.17 -10.89
CA ILE A 36 -12.29 -12.96 -10.11
C ILE A 36 -11.50 -12.95 -8.80
N ASP A 37 -11.47 -14.07 -8.05
CA ASP A 37 -10.70 -14.16 -6.81
C ASP A 37 -9.19 -13.97 -7.05
N GLN A 38 -8.65 -14.53 -8.14
CA GLN A 38 -7.25 -14.33 -8.52
C GLN A 38 -6.92 -12.85 -8.76
N VAL A 39 -7.77 -12.13 -9.51
CA VAL A 39 -7.61 -10.69 -9.75
C VAL A 39 -7.65 -9.92 -8.42
N GLU A 40 -8.56 -10.26 -7.52
CA GLU A 40 -8.64 -9.62 -6.19
C GLU A 40 -7.42 -9.94 -5.31
N ARG A 41 -6.85 -11.15 -5.39
CA ARG A 41 -5.58 -11.48 -4.76
C ARG A 41 -4.43 -10.64 -5.30
N ILE A 42 -4.36 -10.44 -6.61
CA ILE A 42 -3.32 -9.60 -7.23
C ILE A 42 -3.44 -8.15 -6.74
N LYS A 43 -4.64 -7.58 -6.75
CA LYS A 43 -4.90 -6.23 -6.20
C LYS A 43 -4.45 -6.12 -4.74
N ALA A 44 -4.78 -7.11 -3.91
CA ALA A 44 -4.38 -7.15 -2.51
C ALA A 44 -2.85 -7.26 -2.33
N SER A 45 -2.17 -8.07 -3.15
CA SER A 45 -0.71 -8.20 -3.15
C SER A 45 0.00 -6.90 -3.50
N ILE A 46 -0.48 -6.19 -4.54
CA ILE A 46 0.04 -4.87 -4.91
C ILE A 46 -0.13 -3.88 -3.75
N ARG A 47 -1.31 -3.88 -3.11
CA ARG A 47 -1.59 -3.03 -1.97
C ARG A 47 -0.67 -3.32 -0.78
N ALA A 48 -0.42 -4.59 -0.47
CA ALA A 48 0.46 -5.00 0.61
C ALA A 48 1.91 -4.50 0.42
N LYS A 49 2.43 -4.50 -0.82
CA LYS A 49 3.76 -3.96 -1.13
C LYS A 49 3.90 -2.48 -0.76
N VAL A 50 2.86 -1.69 -1.03
CA VAL A 50 2.86 -0.25 -0.71
C VAL A 50 2.63 -0.01 0.77
N GLU A 51 1.74 -0.77 1.41
CA GLU A 51 1.42 -0.62 2.84
C GLU A 51 2.59 -1.01 3.77
N HIS A 52 3.47 -1.91 3.33
CA HIS A 52 4.55 -2.41 4.17
C HIS A 52 5.55 -1.31 4.60
N PRO A 53 6.13 -0.49 3.70
CA PRO A 53 6.95 0.67 4.10
C PRO A 53 6.23 1.63 5.05
N PHE A 54 4.94 1.92 4.83
CA PHE A 54 4.18 2.78 5.74
C PHE A 54 4.07 2.17 7.15
N ARG A 55 3.90 0.85 7.25
CA ARG A 55 3.91 0.15 8.55
C ARG A 55 5.26 0.31 9.25
N VAL A 56 6.37 0.12 8.54
CA VAL A 56 7.72 0.29 9.10
C VAL A 56 7.91 1.72 9.61
N ILE A 57 7.60 2.72 8.79
CA ILE A 57 7.71 4.14 9.14
C ILE A 57 6.86 4.49 10.37
N LYS A 58 5.60 4.03 10.41
CA LYS A 58 4.69 4.38 11.50
C LYS A 58 4.96 3.62 12.80
N ARG A 59 5.34 2.34 12.71
CA ARG A 59 5.49 1.45 13.87
C ARG A 59 6.93 1.33 14.33
N GLN A 60 7.86 1.03 13.43
CA GLN A 60 9.27 0.83 13.79
C GLN A 60 10.00 2.16 14.02
N PHE A 61 9.73 3.17 13.17
CA PHE A 61 10.36 4.49 13.31
C PHE A 61 9.49 5.50 14.08
N GLY A 62 8.29 5.11 14.50
CA GLY A 62 7.44 5.94 15.36
C GLY A 62 6.95 7.25 14.72
N TYR A 63 6.88 7.33 13.39
CA TYR A 63 6.39 8.51 12.68
C TYR A 63 4.85 8.47 12.58
N ALA A 64 4.18 8.60 13.72
CA ALA A 64 2.72 8.64 13.80
C ALA A 64 2.13 10.04 13.55
N MET A 65 2.91 11.09 13.85
CA MET A 65 2.53 12.50 13.68
C MET A 65 3.69 13.31 13.10
N VAL A 66 3.36 14.42 12.45
CA VAL A 66 4.34 15.41 11.99
C VAL A 66 5.07 16.03 13.18
N ARG A 67 6.39 16.19 13.08
CA ARG A 67 7.21 16.72 14.20
C ARG A 67 7.63 18.16 14.01
N TYR A 68 7.77 18.61 12.77
CA TYR A 68 8.32 19.93 12.47
C TYR A 68 7.24 20.94 12.11
N ARG A 69 7.50 22.21 12.45
CA ARG A 69 6.70 23.33 11.93
C ARG A 69 7.12 23.61 10.48
N GLY A 70 6.23 23.31 9.54
CA GLY A 70 6.39 23.59 8.11
C GLY A 70 6.44 22.34 7.22
N LEU A 71 5.80 22.43 6.04
CA LEU A 71 5.69 21.32 5.09
C LEU A 71 7.05 20.84 4.59
N LYS A 72 7.94 21.76 4.19
CA LYS A 72 9.27 21.42 3.65
C LYS A 72 10.07 20.49 4.56
N LYS A 73 10.10 20.78 5.87
CA LYS A 73 10.84 19.99 6.86
C LYS A 73 10.24 18.59 7.07
N ASN A 74 8.91 18.50 7.12
CA ASN A 74 8.24 17.20 7.23
C ASN A 74 8.37 16.37 5.95
N THR A 75 8.32 16.99 4.77
CA THR A 75 8.55 16.31 3.50
C THR A 75 9.96 15.73 3.43
N ALA A 76 10.99 16.52 3.80
CA ALA A 76 12.36 16.04 3.86
C ALA A 76 12.50 14.84 4.81
N GLN A 77 11.95 14.95 6.04
CA GLN A 77 11.94 13.85 7.00
C GLN A 77 11.27 12.60 6.44
N LEU A 78 10.11 12.74 5.81
CA LEU A 78 9.36 11.61 5.24
C LEU A 78 10.17 10.91 4.13
N MET A 79 10.82 11.66 3.24
CA MET A 79 11.67 11.10 2.19
C MET A 79 12.84 10.30 2.78
N THR A 80 13.49 10.84 3.82
CA THR A 80 14.55 10.12 4.53
C THR A 80 14.02 8.83 5.18
N LEU A 81 12.85 8.87 5.82
CA LEU A 81 12.25 7.69 6.45
C LEU A 81 11.88 6.61 5.42
N PHE A 82 11.46 6.98 4.21
CA PHE A 82 11.24 6.02 3.12
C PHE A 82 12.53 5.38 2.65
N ALA A 83 13.61 6.14 2.49
CA ALA A 83 14.92 5.60 2.14
C ALA A 83 15.41 4.61 3.22
N LEU A 84 15.30 4.97 4.50
CA LEU A 84 15.63 4.10 5.62
C LEU A 84 14.72 2.86 5.70
N SER A 85 13.43 3.00 5.37
CA SER A 85 12.51 1.86 5.33
C SER A 85 12.94 0.85 4.27
N ASN A 86 13.46 1.30 3.12
CA ASN A 86 13.99 0.40 2.10
C ASN A 86 15.16 -0.41 2.64
N LEU A 87 16.12 0.26 3.31
CA LEU A 87 17.25 -0.41 3.96
C LEU A 87 16.78 -1.41 5.03
N TRP A 88 15.83 -1.01 5.87
CA TRP A 88 15.29 -1.88 6.91
C TRP A 88 14.61 -3.14 6.36
N MET A 89 13.93 -3.03 5.21
CA MET A 89 13.30 -4.17 4.54
C MET A 89 14.32 -5.17 3.98
N VAL A 90 15.50 -4.71 3.55
CA VAL A 90 16.56 -5.58 3.01
C VAL A 90 17.62 -5.98 4.03
N ARG A 91 17.50 -5.57 5.30
CA ARG A 91 18.51 -5.76 6.35
C ARG A 91 19.05 -7.19 6.46
N GLY A 92 18.18 -8.19 6.31
CA GLY A 92 18.58 -9.60 6.36
C GLY A 92 19.47 -10.04 5.20
N LYS A 93 19.30 -9.43 4.02
CA LYS A 93 20.19 -9.63 2.87
C LYS A 93 21.51 -8.87 3.00
N LEU A 94 21.50 -7.75 3.72
CA LEU A 94 22.67 -6.91 3.96
C LEU A 94 23.51 -7.37 5.17
N GLY A 95 23.11 -8.43 5.86
CA GLY A 95 23.80 -8.88 7.10
C GLY A 95 23.66 -7.89 8.26
N ILE A 96 22.73 -6.94 8.17
CA ILE A 96 22.47 -5.99 9.24
C ILE A 96 21.58 -6.70 10.26
N ALA A 97 22.21 -7.28 11.28
CA ALA A 97 21.53 -7.76 12.46
C ALA A 97 20.90 -6.57 13.20
N VAL A 98 19.62 -6.68 13.54
CA VAL A 98 18.87 -5.76 14.40
C VAL A 98 18.22 -6.59 15.49
#